data_AF-F8CCR8-F1
#
_entry.id   AF-F8CCR8-F1
#
_cell.length_a   1.000
_cell.length_b   1.000
_cell.length_c   1.000
_cell.angle_alpha   90.00
_cell.angle_beta   90.00
_cell.angle_gamma   90.00
#
_symmetry.space_group_name_H-M   'P 1'
#
loop_
_entity.id
_entity.type
_entity.pdbx_description
1 polymer ?
#
loop_
_entity_poly.entity_id
_entity_poly.type
_entity_poly.pdbx_seq_one_letter_code
_entity_poly.pdbx_strand_id
1 'polypeptide(L)'
;MATEVYGRLERGGMLPSVQTLLKLCHELHVSADELLGLSANAVNGASRPGEPPTAPQERPEVRRLLRTVRPLEPAKVKLLGLVANALNRR
;
A
#
# COMPACT_ATOMS: atom_id res chain seq x y z
N MET A 1 -4.41 -30.42 -11.16
CA MET A 1 -5.17 -29.34 -11.81
C MET A 1 -5.10 -28.02 -11.03
N ALA A 2 -5.76 -27.88 -9.87
CA ALA A 2 -5.78 -26.60 -9.13
C ALA A 2 -4.38 -26.11 -8.67
N THR A 3 -3.52 -27.03 -8.19
CA THR A 3 -2.16 -26.71 -7.72
C THR A 3 -1.23 -26.23 -8.85
N GLU A 4 -1.42 -26.74 -10.07
CA GLU A 4 -0.62 -26.37 -11.23
C GLU A 4 -0.98 -24.95 -11.70
N VAL A 5 -2.27 -24.63 -11.74
CA VAL A 5 -2.78 -23.29 -12.06
C VAL A 5 -2.29 -22.28 -11.03
N TYR A 6 -2.40 -22.60 -9.74
CA TYR A 6 -1.88 -21.76 -8.66
C TYR A 6 -0.37 -21.51 -8.82
N GLY A 7 0.43 -22.56 -9.00
CA GLY A 7 1.88 -22.40 -9.16
C GLY A 7 2.28 -21.60 -10.39
N ARG A 8 1.51 -21.67 -11.48
CA ARG A 8 1.73 -20.83 -12.67
C ARG A 8 1.35 -19.37 -12.41
N LEU A 9 0.29 -19.12 -11.65
CA LEU A 9 -0.14 -17.78 -11.26
C LEU A 9 0.95 -17.08 -10.43
N GLU A 10 1.45 -17.75 -9.40
CA GLU A 10 2.48 -17.23 -8.48
C GLU A 10 3.83 -16.95 -9.18
N ARG A 11 4.12 -17.67 -10.28
CA ARG A 11 5.35 -17.49 -11.07
C ARG A 11 5.18 -16.56 -12.28
N GLY A 12 3.99 -15.99 -12.48
CA GLY A 12 3.68 -15.15 -13.65
C GLY A 12 3.60 -15.91 -14.98
N GLY A 13 3.54 -17.25 -14.95
CA GLY A 13 3.36 -18.09 -16.13
C GLY A 13 1.92 -18.14 -16.66
N MET A 14 0.98 -17.50 -15.96
CA MET A 14 -0.36 -17.19 -16.42
C MET A 14 -0.92 -15.99 -15.64
N LEU A 15 -1.77 -15.19 -16.30
CA LEU A 15 -2.51 -14.12 -15.66
C LEU A 15 -3.93 -14.59 -15.29
N PRO A 16 -4.48 -14.12 -14.16
CA PRO A 16 -5.86 -14.40 -13.82
C PRO A 16 -6.81 -13.64 -14.76
N SER A 17 -8.03 -14.17 -14.94
CA SER A 17 -9.13 -13.36 -15.49
C SER A 17 -9.50 -12.23 -14.52
N VAL A 18 -10.11 -11.17 -15.02
CA VAL A 18 -10.57 -10.03 -14.19
C VAL A 18 -11.45 -10.50 -13.03
N GLN A 19 -12.37 -11.45 -13.27
CA GLN A 19 -13.23 -12.00 -12.22
C GLN A 19 -12.45 -12.76 -11.14
N THR A 20 -11.40 -13.49 -11.53
CA THR A 20 -10.56 -14.23 -10.58
C THR A 20 -9.72 -13.27 -9.76
N LEU A 21 -9.17 -12.24 -10.40
CA LEU A 21 -8.43 -11.17 -9.72
C LEU A 21 -9.30 -10.48 -8.66
N LEU A 22 -10.56 -10.13 -8.98
CA LEU A 22 -11.48 -9.51 -8.02
C LEU A 22 -11.72 -10.39 -6.79
N LYS A 23 -11.90 -11.70 -6.98
CA LYS A 23 -12.03 -12.65 -5.87
C LYS A 23 -10.77 -12.68 -5.03
N LEU A 24 -9.60 -12.72 -5.65
CA LEU A 24 -8.31 -12.70 -4.95
C LEU A 24 -8.14 -11.40 -4.14
N CYS A 25 -8.46 -10.23 -4.71
CA CYS A 25 -8.44 -8.97 -3.98
C CYS A 25 -9.32 -9.01 -2.72
N HIS A 26 -10.53 -9.57 -2.84
CA HIS A 26 -11.49 -9.68 -1.74
C HIS A 26 -11.02 -10.65 -0.66
N GLU A 27 -10.61 -11.86 -1.02
CA GLU A 27 -10.17 -12.88 -0.06
C GLU A 27 -8.87 -12.48 0.65
N LEU A 28 -7.92 -11.91 -0.09
CA LEU A 28 -6.61 -11.52 0.44
C LEU A 28 -6.64 -10.15 1.12
N HIS A 29 -7.73 -9.38 1.01
CA HIS A 29 -7.88 -8.03 1.54
C HIS A 29 -6.80 -7.06 1.02
N VAL A 30 -6.44 -7.19 -0.26
CA VAL A 30 -5.39 -6.43 -0.93
C VAL A 30 -5.94 -5.76 -2.19
N SER A 31 -5.44 -4.57 -2.53
CA SER A 31 -5.86 -3.83 -3.73
C SER A 31 -5.35 -4.48 -5.03
N ALA A 32 -6.02 -4.23 -6.15
CA ALA A 32 -5.56 -4.71 -7.46
C ALA A 32 -4.18 -4.14 -7.83
N ASP A 33 -3.93 -2.86 -7.49
CA ASP A 33 -2.64 -2.22 -7.75
C ASP A 33 -1.50 -2.88 -6.97
N GLU A 34 -1.78 -3.36 -5.76
CA GLU A 34 -0.79 -4.06 -4.94
C GLU A 34 -0.57 -5.49 -5.43
N LEU A 35 -1.62 -6.24 -5.76
CA LEU A 35 -1.50 -7.59 -6.33
C LEU A 35 -0.80 -7.61 -7.70
N LEU A 36 -0.95 -6.55 -8.49
CA LEU A 36 -0.30 -6.40 -9.79
C LEU A 36 1.08 -5.72 -9.70
N GLY A 37 1.53 -5.33 -8.50
CA GLY A 37 2.80 -4.63 -8.30
C GLY A 37 2.85 -3.20 -8.83
N LEU A 38 1.70 -2.61 -9.18
CA LEU A 38 1.56 -1.22 -9.63
C LEU A 38 1.69 -0.23 -8.46
N SER A 39 1.34 -0.63 -7.24
CA SER A 39 1.44 0.21 -6.04
C SER A 39 2.90 0.58 -5.70
N ALA A 40 3.83 -0.36 -5.86
CA ALA A 40 5.26 -0.10 -5.71
C ALA A 40 5.77 0.85 -6.80
N ASN A 41 5.24 0.72 -8.02
CA ASN A 41 5.63 1.56 -9.16
C ASN A 41 5.09 2.99 -9.06
N ALA A 42 4.01 3.22 -8.28
CA ALA A 42 3.45 4.55 -8.04
C ALA A 42 4.24 5.36 -6.99
N VAL A 43 5.01 4.71 -6.11
CA VAL A 43 5.73 5.40 -5.02
C VAL A 43 7.23 5.47 -5.25
N ASN A 44 7.93 4.43 -5.71
CA ASN A 44 9.35 4.49 -6.12
C ASN A 44 9.76 3.12 -6.71
N GLY A 45 10.41 3.12 -7.87
CA GLY A 45 10.79 1.93 -8.61
C GLY A 45 11.38 0.79 -7.77
N ALA A 46 10.82 -0.39 -7.97
CA ALA A 46 11.38 -1.72 -7.67
C ALA A 46 11.88 -1.97 -6.22
N SER A 47 10.99 -2.46 -5.35
CA SER A 47 11.41 -3.37 -4.28
C SER A 47 11.29 -4.82 -4.76
N ARG A 48 12.42 -5.53 -4.77
CA ARG A 48 12.50 -6.97 -5.09
C ARG A 48 12.03 -7.82 -3.90
N PRO A 49 11.44 -9.02 -4.13
CA PRO A 49 11.11 -9.94 -3.05
C PRO A 49 12.39 -10.42 -2.35
N GLY A 50 12.51 -10.16 -1.04
CA GLY A 50 13.66 -10.56 -0.20
C GLY A 50 14.46 -9.41 0.42
N GLU A 51 14.18 -8.17 0.02
CA GLU A 51 14.74 -6.98 0.68
C GLU A 51 13.95 -6.72 2.00
N PRO A 52 14.62 -6.51 3.16
CA PRO A 52 13.91 -5.98 4.32
C PRO A 52 13.18 -4.70 3.91
N PRO A 53 11.99 -4.39 4.45
CA PRO A 53 11.22 -3.24 4.01
C PRO A 53 12.07 -1.99 4.22
N THR A 54 12.67 -1.50 3.14
CA THR A 54 13.10 -0.12 2.99
C THR A 54 11.82 0.68 2.80
N ALA A 55 10.93 0.63 3.79
CA ALA A 55 10.06 1.76 4.02
C ALA A 55 11.04 2.95 4.08
N PRO A 56 10.88 3.99 3.25
CA PRO A 56 11.69 5.19 3.40
C PRO A 56 11.60 5.54 4.87
N GLN A 57 12.72 5.45 5.60
CA GLN A 57 12.71 5.50 7.06
C GLN A 57 11.93 6.74 7.45
N GLU A 58 10.67 6.53 7.85
CA GLU A 58 9.79 7.64 8.16
C GLU A 58 10.54 8.44 9.20
N ARG A 59 10.77 9.71 8.89
CA ARG A 59 11.43 10.63 9.80
C ARG A 59 10.83 10.44 11.19
N PRO A 60 11.65 10.29 12.25
CA PRO A 60 11.13 9.95 13.56
C PRO A 60 10.08 10.96 14.06
N GLU A 61 10.13 12.20 13.58
CA GLU A 61 9.12 13.23 13.83
C GLU A 61 7.76 12.90 13.20
N VAL A 62 7.74 12.40 11.97
CA VAL A 62 6.51 12.01 11.24
C VAL A 62 5.85 10.82 11.93
N ARG A 63 6.63 9.80 12.29
CA ARG A 63 6.12 8.61 12.99
C ARG A 63 5.51 8.96 14.34
N ARG A 64 6.13 9.89 15.09
CA ARG A 64 5.58 10.38 16.37
C ARG A 64 4.27 11.11 16.15
N LEU A 65 4.20 12.00 15.16
CA LEU A 65 2.97 12.72 14.81
C LEU A 65 1.84 11.75 14.44
N LEU A 66 2.11 10.72 13.62
CA LEU A 66 1.12 9.72 13.25
C LEU A 66 0.62 8.92 14.46
N ARG A 67 1.46 8.56 15.44
CA ARG A 67 1.01 7.92 16.69
C ARG A 67 0.03 8.81 17.47
N THR A 68 0.25 10.11 17.48
CA THR A 68 -0.63 11.08 18.18
C THR A 68 -1.92 11.35 17.42
N VAL A 69 -1.87 11.39 16.08
CA VAL A 69 -3.02 11.75 15.24
C VAL A 69 -3.99 10.58 15.03
N ARG A 70 -3.49 9.34 14.97
CA ARG A 70 -4.31 8.12 14.75
C ARG A 70 -5.54 7.97 15.66
N PRO A 71 -5.48 8.24 16.98
CA PRO A 71 -6.65 8.11 17.86
C PRO A 71 -7.56 9.36 17.91
N LEU A 72 -7.22 10.45 17.19
CA LEU A 72 -8.00 11.69 17.27
C LEU A 72 -9.32 11.59 16.50
N GLU A 73 -10.31 12.34 16.98
CA GLU A 73 -11.59 12.50 16.27
C GLU A 73 -11.39 13.18 14.90
N PRO A 74 -12.23 12.86 13.90
CA PRO A 74 -12.09 13.38 12.54
C PRO A 74 -12.01 14.92 12.45
N ALA A 75 -12.74 15.64 13.31
CA ALA A 75 -12.70 17.10 13.35
C ALA A 75 -11.32 17.65 13.75
N LYS A 76 -10.64 17.00 14.69
CA LYS A 76 -9.31 17.39 15.16
C LYS A 76 -8.24 17.09 14.11
N VAL A 77 -8.37 15.97 13.39
CA VAL A 77 -7.51 15.62 12.26
C VAL A 77 -7.63 16.64 11.12
N LYS A 78 -8.86 17.07 10.79
CA LYS A 78 -9.11 18.11 9.78
C LYS A 78 -8.43 19.44 10.15
N LEU A 79 -8.51 19.86 11.41
CA LEU A 79 -7.86 21.08 11.89
C LEU A 79 -6.33 21.00 11.70
N LEU A 80 -5.71 19.87 12.08
CA LEU A 80 -4.28 19.63 11.86
C LEU A 80 -3.90 19.72 10.37
N GLY A 81 -4.74 19.18 9.48
CA GLY A 81 -4.54 19.29 8.03
C GLY A 81 -4.57 20.74 7.53
N LEU A 82 -5.43 21.59 8.08
CA LEU A 82 -5.46 23.03 7.74
C LEU A 82 -4.18 23.75 8.18
N VAL A 83 -3.66 23.45 9.37
CA VAL A 83 -2.39 24.02 9.87
C VAL A 83 -1.22 23.58 8.99
N ALA A 84 -1.12 22.30 8.67
CA ALA A 84 -0.07 21.78 7.78
C ALA A 84 -0.12 22.44 6.40
N ASN A 85 -1.32 22.61 5.82
CA ASN A 85 -1.50 23.31 4.55
C ASN A 85 -1.10 24.79 4.62
N ALA A 86 -1.37 25.47 5.73
CA ALA A 86 -0.96 26.85 5.93
C ALA A 86 0.57 27.00 6.01
N LEU A 87 1.24 26.03 6.65
CA LEU A 87 2.71 25.99 6.72
C LEU A 87 3.36 25.72 5.36
N ASN A 88 2.71 24.93 4.50
CA ASN A 88 3.25 24.56 3.17
C ASN A 88 3.03 25.64 2.09
N ARG A 89 2.25 26.68 2.38
CA ARG A 89 1.97 27.81 1.45
C ARG A 89 2.92 29.00 1.63
N ARG A 90 3.85 28.95 2.58
CA ARG A 90 4.92 29.95 2.78
C ARG A 90 6.21 29.48 2.10
#